data_AF-A0A3A8L1K0-F1
#
_entry.id   AF-A0A3A8L1K0-F1
#
_cell.length_a   1.000
_cell.length_b   1.000
_cell.length_c   1.000
_cell.angle_alpha   90.00
_cell.angle_beta   90.00
_cell.angle_gamma   90.00
#
_symmetry.space_group_name_H-M   'P 1'
#
loop_
_entity.id
_entity.type
_entity.pdbx_description
1 polymer ?
#
loop_
_entity_poly.entity_id
_entity_poly.type
_entity_poly.pdbx_seq_one_letter_code
_entity_poly.pdbx_strand_id
1 'polypeptide(L)'
;MAERILLTAPEAPPRTWALSAVDIALKGMFVSFALAFSGRIHTPRFMEAVRRTLVHYPFFHGTLRTQGEALLLVGPAPGGNGAVAVDVATVETALELKHWPALYRGAFIDSLVPKGRLEGQRERPLLHLMLTHFQNATVLGLTWNHALSDLHGIYGFLGAVAQAYNDGEAPGVEPLGVEPLFDRTALWRELHLDPAEAGAPPSREGRNGIVSISRMRAGLGLARYLGTGVHDAVPLCLLLDEDGVEAIKAELAPTGVRASTNDVVNATLLKAFAECARDTPDTGDVGLYFPIDVRGLLGIPQGTLGNCLGNASAVLPLSELSRASVAELTARNRAVVTSFGKAQLAADIRWADHWRRHTRPSSVHHHWLFGRDRVYSSNWSSPDLARLHFEDAAFVAMLRSSRINRWLPLPAFHSTVLPLKLGEGRPLHVVRTSVRRRHFQRLARLLPQWPHVREVLRMDTGERLLRNTDRAARLATAGC
;
A
#
# COMPACT_ATOMS: atom_id res chain seq x y z
N MET A 1 -4.13 -28.64 -4.51
CA MET A 1 -2.79 -28.21 -4.05
C MET A 1 -2.25 -27.24 -5.08
N ALA A 2 -1.50 -26.21 -4.67
CA ALA A 2 -0.89 -25.28 -5.63
C ALA A 2 0.40 -25.88 -6.20
N GLU A 3 0.58 -25.81 -7.51
CA GLU A 3 1.85 -26.12 -8.17
C GLU A 3 2.83 -24.96 -7.93
N ARG A 4 4.10 -25.26 -7.61
CA ARG A 4 5.11 -24.23 -7.39
C ARG A 4 6.19 -24.28 -8.45
N ILE A 5 6.45 -23.13 -9.05
CA ILE A 5 7.48 -22.93 -10.08
C ILE A 5 8.48 -21.90 -9.56
N LEU A 6 9.78 -22.18 -9.72
CA LEU A 6 10.85 -21.24 -9.42
C LEU A 6 11.34 -20.60 -10.71
N LEU A 7 11.32 -19.27 -10.76
CA LEU A 7 11.76 -18.49 -11.91
C LEU A 7 13.08 -17.79 -11.62
N THR A 8 14.02 -17.94 -12.52
CA THR A 8 15.30 -17.19 -12.54
C THR A 8 15.48 -16.58 -13.92
N ALA A 9 16.07 -15.38 -14.01
CA ALA A 9 16.49 -14.86 -15.30
C ALA A 9 17.71 -15.67 -15.79
N PRO A 10 17.77 -16.07 -17.06
CA PRO A 10 18.81 -16.96 -17.58
C PRO A 10 20.22 -16.31 -17.61
N GLU A 11 20.34 -14.99 -17.75
CA GLU A 11 21.63 -14.33 -18.06
C GLU A 11 21.81 -12.95 -17.40
N ALA A 12 21.17 -12.68 -16.26
CA ALA A 12 21.39 -11.39 -15.59
C ALA A 12 22.81 -11.32 -15.01
N PRO A 13 23.67 -10.35 -15.41
CA PRO A 13 25.01 -10.24 -14.85
C PRO A 13 24.91 -9.98 -13.34
N PRO A 14 25.79 -10.61 -12.51
CA PRO A 14 25.79 -10.37 -11.08
C PRO A 14 26.10 -8.90 -10.83
N ARG A 15 25.09 -8.18 -10.34
CA ARG A 15 25.18 -6.77 -9.95
C ARG A 15 24.92 -6.68 -8.45
N THR A 16 25.56 -5.69 -7.83
CA THR A 16 25.39 -5.41 -6.41
C THR A 16 24.94 -3.97 -6.27
N TRP A 17 23.82 -3.75 -5.57
CA TRP A 17 23.28 -2.42 -5.32
C TRP A 17 23.32 -2.11 -3.84
N ALA A 18 23.87 -0.94 -3.50
CA ALA A 18 23.78 -0.43 -2.14
C ALA A 18 22.34 0.00 -1.86
N LEU A 19 21.80 -0.45 -0.73
CA LEU A 19 20.49 0.03 -0.26
C LEU A 19 20.65 1.43 0.38
N SER A 20 19.68 2.32 0.17
CA SER A 20 19.61 3.57 0.94
C SER A 20 19.20 3.30 2.39
N ALA A 21 19.36 4.29 3.26
CA ALA A 21 18.94 4.18 4.66
C ALA A 21 17.43 3.90 4.81
N VAL A 22 16.60 4.46 3.92
CA VAL A 22 15.15 4.23 3.89
C VAL A 22 14.85 2.77 3.56
N ASP A 23 15.50 2.23 2.53
CA ASP A 23 15.32 0.82 2.14
C ASP A 23 15.76 -0.13 3.27
N ILE A 24 16.87 0.18 3.94
CA ILE A 24 17.39 -0.62 5.05
C ILE A 24 16.40 -0.64 6.22
N ALA A 25 15.74 0.49 6.50
CA ALA A 25 14.69 0.57 7.52
C ALA A 25 13.47 -0.33 7.18
N LEU A 26 13.26 -0.63 5.89
CA LEU A 26 12.14 -1.41 5.38
C LEU A 26 12.48 -2.89 5.09
N LYS A 27 13.74 -3.33 5.27
CA LYS A 27 14.20 -4.70 4.92
C LYS A 27 13.48 -5.85 5.62
N GLY A 28 12.91 -5.59 6.79
CA GLY A 28 12.14 -6.58 7.55
C GLY A 28 10.66 -6.61 7.16
N MET A 29 10.22 -5.68 6.33
CA MET A 29 8.82 -5.54 5.95
C MET A 29 8.54 -6.28 4.65
N PHE A 30 7.59 -7.20 4.69
CA PHE A 30 7.01 -7.79 3.49
C PHE A 30 5.60 -7.26 3.31
N VAL A 31 5.31 -6.77 2.11
CA VAL A 31 4.00 -6.24 1.75
C VAL A 31 3.32 -7.23 0.82
N SER A 32 2.00 -7.40 0.98
CA SER A 32 1.22 -8.31 0.15
C SER A 32 -0.09 -7.68 -0.29
N PHE A 33 -0.51 -8.03 -1.51
CA PHE A 33 -1.83 -7.76 -2.06
C PHE A 33 -2.15 -8.74 -3.18
N ALA A 34 -3.40 -8.71 -3.64
CA ALA A 34 -3.83 -9.42 -4.83
C ALA A 34 -4.51 -8.48 -5.82
N LEU A 35 -4.38 -8.78 -7.11
CA LEU A 35 -5.03 -8.09 -8.21
C LEU A 35 -6.00 -9.07 -8.90
N ALA A 36 -7.28 -8.71 -8.97
CA ALA A 36 -8.29 -9.49 -9.67
C ALA A 36 -8.41 -9.01 -11.12
N PHE A 37 -8.48 -9.95 -12.06
CA PHE A 37 -8.64 -9.71 -13.49
C PHE A 37 -9.92 -10.36 -14.02
N SER A 38 -10.54 -9.74 -15.03
CA SER A 38 -11.83 -10.15 -15.63
C SER A 38 -11.77 -11.40 -16.51
N GLY A 39 -10.57 -11.94 -16.74
CA GLY A 39 -10.35 -13.08 -17.62
C GLY A 39 -9.23 -13.97 -17.09
N ARG A 40 -9.00 -15.08 -17.80
CA ARG A 40 -7.94 -16.04 -17.44
C ARG A 40 -6.62 -15.62 -18.07
N ILE A 41 -5.61 -15.45 -17.23
CA ILE A 41 -4.22 -15.27 -17.67
C ILE A 41 -3.64 -16.64 -18.07
N HIS A 42 -3.11 -16.77 -19.29
CA HIS A 42 -2.40 -17.97 -19.75
C HIS A 42 -1.09 -18.19 -18.97
N THR A 43 -1.04 -19.22 -18.11
CA THR A 43 0.03 -19.44 -17.13
C THR A 43 1.42 -19.55 -17.75
N PRO A 44 1.68 -20.41 -18.78
CA PRO A 44 3.02 -20.52 -19.36
C PRO A 44 3.53 -19.19 -19.94
N ARG A 45 2.67 -18.44 -20.63
CA ARG A 45 3.00 -17.13 -21.22
C ARG A 45 3.29 -16.10 -20.13
N PHE A 46 2.58 -16.14 -19.01
CA PHE A 46 2.85 -15.28 -17.85
C PHE A 46 4.19 -15.58 -17.21
N MET A 47 4.53 -16.86 -17.00
CA MET A 47 5.83 -17.23 -16.45
C MET A 47 6.97 -16.75 -17.35
N GLU A 48 6.80 -16.89 -18.67
CA GLU A 48 7.81 -16.43 -19.62
C GLU A 48 7.95 -14.91 -19.64
N ALA A 49 6.83 -14.18 -19.62
CA ALA A 49 6.85 -12.73 -19.46
C ALA A 49 7.59 -12.29 -18.19
N VAL A 50 7.32 -12.96 -17.05
CA VAL A 50 8.05 -12.70 -15.79
C VAL A 50 9.55 -12.96 -15.94
N ARG A 51 9.96 -14.09 -16.54
CA ARG A 51 11.39 -14.40 -16.76
C ARG A 51 12.09 -13.32 -17.58
N ARG A 52 11.47 -12.89 -18.68
CA ARG A 52 11.98 -11.82 -19.54
C ARG A 52 12.08 -10.50 -18.80
N THR A 53 11.04 -10.12 -18.05
CA THR A 53 11.07 -8.89 -17.25
C THR A 53 12.15 -8.94 -16.17
N LEU A 54 12.43 -10.11 -15.56
CA LEU A 54 13.47 -10.23 -14.53
C LEU A 54 14.88 -9.90 -15.06
N VAL A 55 15.15 -10.05 -16.36
CA VAL A 55 16.42 -9.59 -16.97
C VAL A 55 16.62 -8.09 -16.77
N HIS A 56 15.54 -7.31 -16.91
CA HIS A 56 15.54 -5.86 -16.73
C HIS A 56 15.24 -5.42 -15.30
N TYR A 57 14.80 -6.35 -14.43
CA TYR A 57 14.53 -6.10 -13.02
C TYR A 57 15.27 -7.11 -12.12
N PRO A 58 16.61 -7.18 -12.21
CA PRO A 58 17.38 -8.28 -11.66
C PRO A 58 17.33 -8.37 -10.12
N PHE A 59 16.89 -7.33 -9.43
CA PHE A 59 16.80 -7.35 -7.99
C PHE A 59 15.60 -8.09 -7.40
N PHE A 60 14.50 -8.25 -8.15
CA PHE A 60 13.34 -9.00 -7.64
C PHE A 60 13.65 -10.47 -7.43
N HIS A 61 14.70 -10.95 -8.11
CA HIS A 61 15.25 -12.28 -7.99
C HIS A 61 16.69 -12.27 -7.42
N GLY A 62 16.97 -11.26 -6.59
CA GLY A 62 18.23 -11.14 -5.85
C GLY A 62 18.15 -11.69 -4.42
N THR A 63 19.19 -11.43 -3.65
CA THR A 63 19.28 -11.72 -2.21
C THR A 63 19.78 -10.50 -1.45
N LEU A 64 19.37 -10.35 -0.19
CA LEU A 64 19.89 -9.31 0.69
C LEU A 64 21.14 -9.84 1.41
N ARG A 65 22.28 -9.17 1.24
CA ARG A 65 23.56 -9.57 1.84
C ARG A 65 24.16 -8.42 2.64
N THR A 66 24.56 -8.70 3.87
CA THR A 66 25.36 -7.76 4.66
C THR A 66 26.83 -7.89 4.26
N GLN A 67 27.49 -6.78 3.94
CA GLN A 67 28.94 -6.70 3.68
C GLN A 67 29.51 -5.50 4.43
N GLY A 68 30.30 -5.77 5.47
CA GLY A 68 30.70 -4.74 6.43
C GLY A 68 29.46 -4.10 7.09
N GLU A 69 29.38 -2.77 7.07
CA GLU A 69 28.22 -2.00 7.55
C GLU A 69 27.12 -1.80 6.50
N ALA A 70 27.37 -2.17 5.25
CA ALA A 70 26.42 -2.01 4.16
C ALA A 70 25.48 -3.22 4.06
N LEU A 71 24.20 -2.95 3.84
CA LEU A 71 23.28 -3.95 3.33
C LEU A 71 23.20 -3.76 1.82
N LEU A 72 23.46 -4.85 1.10
CA LEU A 72 23.53 -4.88 -0.34
C LEU A 72 22.42 -5.78 -0.87
N LEU A 73 21.90 -5.41 -2.03
CA LEU A 73 21.10 -6.27 -2.87
C LEU A 73 22.03 -6.89 -3.87
N VAL A 74 22.19 -8.21 -3.81
CA VAL A 74 23.03 -8.96 -4.74
C VAL A 74 22.09 -9.63 -5.73
N GLY A 75 22.33 -9.40 -7.02
CA GLY A 75 21.62 -10.09 -8.08
C GLY A 75 21.74 -11.61 -7.98
N PRO A 76 21.00 -12.35 -8.82
CA PRO A 76 21.12 -13.81 -8.86
C PRO A 76 22.59 -14.24 -9.04
N ALA A 77 22.96 -15.34 -8.39
CA ALA A 77 24.16 -16.09 -8.71
C ALA A 77 23.74 -17.46 -9.25
N PRO A 78 24.51 -18.08 -10.17
CA PRO A 78 24.27 -19.47 -10.57
C PRO A 78 24.16 -20.38 -9.34
N GLY A 79 23.02 -21.06 -9.16
CA GLY A 79 22.75 -21.93 -8.00
C GLY A 79 22.37 -21.22 -6.70
N GLY A 80 22.14 -19.90 -6.70
CA GLY A 80 21.75 -19.13 -5.52
C GLY A 80 20.24 -19.14 -5.20
N ASN A 81 19.89 -18.80 -3.96
CA ASN A 81 18.50 -18.69 -3.44
C ASN A 81 17.68 -17.52 -4.02
N GLY A 82 18.02 -17.03 -5.21
CA GLY A 82 17.45 -15.82 -5.81
C GLY A 82 16.16 -16.03 -6.61
N ALA A 83 15.59 -17.23 -6.68
CA ALA A 83 14.43 -17.44 -7.56
C ALA A 83 13.17 -16.66 -7.09
N VAL A 84 12.43 -16.11 -8.05
CA VAL A 84 11.04 -15.69 -7.82
C VAL A 84 10.19 -16.95 -7.77
N ALA A 85 9.51 -17.16 -6.65
CA ALA A 85 8.56 -18.25 -6.55
C ALA A 85 7.22 -17.84 -7.15
N VAL A 86 6.60 -18.76 -7.88
CA VAL A 86 5.24 -18.60 -8.39
C VAL A 86 4.41 -19.82 -8.03
N ASP A 87 3.38 -19.61 -7.23
CA ASP A 87 2.38 -20.61 -6.89
C ASP A 87 1.21 -20.53 -7.88
N VAL A 88 0.77 -21.65 -8.44
CA VAL A 88 -0.37 -21.74 -9.36
C VAL A 88 -1.45 -22.59 -8.71
N ALA A 89 -2.64 -22.03 -8.56
CA ALA A 89 -3.80 -22.69 -8.00
C ALA A 89 -5.00 -22.56 -8.95
N THR A 90 -5.88 -23.57 -8.94
CA THR A 90 -7.14 -23.57 -9.67
C THR A 90 -8.28 -23.72 -8.67
N VAL A 91 -9.34 -22.95 -8.87
CA VAL A 91 -10.59 -22.97 -8.12
C VAL A 91 -11.72 -23.26 -9.10
N GLU A 92 -12.50 -24.32 -8.84
CA GLU A 92 -13.53 -24.82 -9.75
C GLU A 92 -14.79 -23.94 -9.81
N THR A 93 -14.81 -22.78 -9.16
CA THR A 93 -15.95 -21.86 -9.15
C THR A 93 -15.66 -20.61 -9.97
N ALA A 94 -16.71 -19.95 -10.45
CA ALA A 94 -16.61 -18.59 -10.96
C ALA A 94 -16.34 -17.59 -9.82
N LEU A 95 -15.65 -16.50 -10.15
CA LEU A 95 -15.45 -15.36 -9.27
C LEU A 95 -16.49 -14.28 -9.59
N GLU A 96 -17.30 -13.92 -8.60
CA GLU A 96 -18.31 -12.87 -8.68
C GLU A 96 -17.70 -11.46 -8.64
N LEU A 97 -17.01 -11.07 -9.72
CA LEU A 97 -16.27 -9.81 -9.82
C LEU A 97 -17.16 -8.56 -9.65
N LYS A 98 -18.44 -8.65 -10.02
CA LYS A 98 -19.43 -7.56 -9.84
C LYS A 98 -19.89 -7.43 -8.39
N HIS A 99 -19.76 -8.48 -7.58
CA HIS A 99 -20.15 -8.48 -6.17
C HIS A 99 -18.95 -8.10 -5.28
N TRP A 100 -18.58 -6.82 -5.31
CA TRP A 100 -17.43 -6.29 -4.57
C TRP A 100 -17.38 -6.72 -3.09
N PRO A 101 -18.49 -6.83 -2.32
CA PRO A 101 -18.40 -7.23 -0.91
C PRO A 101 -17.82 -8.62 -0.69
N ALA A 102 -18.03 -9.56 -1.62
CA ALA A 102 -17.40 -10.88 -1.54
C ALA A 102 -15.89 -10.82 -1.75
N LEU A 103 -15.41 -9.95 -2.65
CA LEU A 103 -13.99 -9.78 -2.94
C LEU A 103 -13.19 -9.27 -1.73
N TYR A 104 -13.83 -8.51 -0.83
CA TYR A 104 -13.18 -7.91 0.33
C TYR A 104 -13.38 -8.68 1.64
N ARG A 105 -13.85 -9.94 1.58
CA ARG A 105 -13.88 -10.81 2.77
C ARG A 105 -12.47 -11.19 3.19
N GLY A 106 -12.13 -11.02 4.48
CA GLY A 106 -10.78 -11.23 4.98
C GLY A 106 -10.21 -12.63 4.69
N ALA A 107 -11.00 -13.68 4.94
CA ALA A 107 -10.60 -15.07 4.69
C ALA A 107 -10.35 -15.36 3.20
N PHE A 108 -11.13 -14.73 2.31
CA PHE A 108 -10.94 -14.85 0.87
C PHE A 108 -9.61 -14.23 0.46
N ILE A 109 -9.34 -12.97 0.82
CA ILE A 109 -8.07 -12.30 0.47
C ILE A 109 -6.86 -13.05 1.05
N ASP A 110 -6.96 -13.53 2.29
CA ASP A 110 -5.91 -14.32 2.94
C ASP A 110 -5.56 -15.58 2.14
N SER A 111 -6.47 -16.13 1.33
CA SER A 111 -6.20 -17.31 0.49
C SER A 111 -5.51 -16.99 -0.83
N LEU A 112 -5.50 -15.72 -1.25
CA LEU A 112 -5.07 -15.29 -2.59
C LEU A 112 -3.64 -14.77 -2.63
N VAL A 113 -2.96 -14.65 -1.49
CA VAL A 113 -1.59 -14.11 -1.42
C VAL A 113 -0.61 -15.17 -0.92
N PRO A 114 0.63 -15.20 -1.43
CA PRO A 114 1.63 -16.15 -0.97
C PRO A 114 1.95 -15.99 0.52
N LYS A 115 2.10 -17.10 1.24
CA LYS A 115 2.34 -17.11 2.69
C LYS A 115 3.73 -17.62 3.04
N GLY A 116 4.34 -16.97 4.03
CA GLY A 116 5.51 -17.49 4.73
C GLY A 116 6.76 -17.65 3.87
N ARG A 117 7.66 -18.52 4.35
CA ARG A 117 8.86 -18.97 3.65
C ARG A 117 8.51 -20.15 2.76
N LEU A 118 9.32 -20.37 1.73
CA LEU A 118 9.23 -21.63 0.96
C LEU A 118 9.74 -22.78 1.83
N GLU A 119 9.19 -23.97 1.60
CA GLU A 119 9.64 -25.19 2.28
C GLU A 119 11.12 -25.44 1.97
N GLY A 120 11.90 -25.81 2.99
CA GLY A 120 13.35 -26.01 2.87
C GLY A 120 14.19 -24.73 2.77
N GLN A 121 13.60 -23.54 2.62
CA GLN A 121 14.35 -22.28 2.55
C GLN A 121 14.48 -21.59 3.91
N ARG A 122 15.70 -21.14 4.23
CA ARG A 122 15.97 -20.35 5.44
C ARG A 122 15.36 -18.95 5.35
N GLU A 123 15.37 -18.37 4.16
CA GLU A 123 14.92 -17.01 3.88
C GLU A 123 13.66 -17.01 3.01
N ARG A 124 12.92 -15.91 3.05
CA ARG A 124 11.75 -15.71 2.19
C ARG A 124 12.22 -15.11 0.86
N PRO A 125 11.70 -15.55 -0.30
CA PRO A 125 11.96 -14.88 -1.57
C PRO A 125 11.65 -13.39 -1.49
N LEU A 126 12.47 -12.56 -2.11
CA LEU A 126 12.27 -11.11 -2.11
C LEU A 126 11.01 -10.72 -2.91
N LEU A 127 10.61 -11.54 -3.89
CA LEU A 127 9.31 -11.50 -4.56
C LEU A 127 8.73 -12.92 -4.65
N HIS A 128 7.45 -13.06 -4.31
CA HIS A 128 6.68 -14.29 -4.44
C HIS A 128 5.35 -13.93 -5.09
N LEU A 129 4.97 -14.62 -6.16
CA LEU A 129 3.72 -14.47 -6.89
C LEU A 129 2.81 -15.69 -6.67
N MET A 130 1.50 -15.49 -6.79
CA MET A 130 0.50 -16.54 -6.76
C MET A 130 -0.56 -16.26 -7.83
N LEU A 131 -0.72 -17.16 -8.80
CA LEU A 131 -1.81 -17.13 -9.77
C LEU A 131 -2.92 -18.07 -9.30
N THR A 132 -4.09 -17.51 -9.02
CA THR A 132 -5.30 -18.30 -8.71
C THR A 132 -6.29 -18.18 -9.86
N HIS A 133 -6.50 -19.28 -10.58
CA HIS A 133 -7.44 -19.36 -11.70
C HIS A 133 -8.82 -19.77 -11.20
N PHE A 134 -9.81 -18.92 -11.45
CA PHE A 134 -11.23 -19.23 -11.37
C PHE A 134 -11.74 -19.59 -12.77
N GLN A 135 -12.98 -20.06 -12.88
CA GLN A 135 -13.56 -20.41 -14.19
C GLN A 135 -13.56 -19.22 -15.17
N ASN A 136 -13.79 -18.00 -14.68
CA ASN A 136 -13.98 -16.78 -15.46
C ASN A 136 -12.96 -15.67 -15.15
N ALA A 137 -11.97 -15.91 -14.29
CA ALA A 137 -11.09 -14.87 -13.78
C ALA A 137 -9.74 -15.41 -13.34
N THR A 138 -8.75 -14.54 -13.22
CA THR A 138 -7.49 -14.81 -12.52
C THR A 138 -7.29 -13.79 -11.41
N VAL A 139 -6.80 -14.25 -10.27
CA VAL A 139 -6.27 -13.38 -9.22
C VAL A 139 -4.75 -13.56 -9.13
N LEU A 140 -4.01 -12.47 -9.34
CA LEU A 140 -2.56 -12.41 -9.11
C LEU A 140 -2.29 -11.89 -7.70
N GLY A 141 -2.02 -12.80 -6.78
CA GLY A 141 -1.44 -12.50 -5.48
C GLY A 141 0.06 -12.23 -5.58
N LEU A 142 0.56 -11.33 -4.76
CA LEU A 142 1.99 -11.15 -4.60
C LEU A 142 2.38 -10.75 -3.19
N THR A 143 3.61 -11.11 -2.83
CA THR A 143 4.31 -10.55 -1.68
C THR A 143 5.72 -10.16 -2.08
N TRP A 144 6.17 -8.97 -1.68
CA TRP A 144 7.54 -8.53 -1.91
C TRP A 144 8.17 -7.95 -0.64
N ASN A 145 9.50 -7.95 -0.58
CA ASN A 145 10.28 -7.25 0.44
C ASN A 145 10.29 -5.75 0.12
N HIS A 146 9.82 -4.93 1.07
CA HIS A 146 9.65 -3.50 0.86
C HIS A 146 10.98 -2.74 0.68
N ALA A 147 12.14 -3.32 1.04
CA ALA A 147 13.44 -2.73 0.75
C ALA A 147 13.83 -2.73 -0.74
N LEU A 148 13.10 -3.47 -1.58
CA LEU A 148 13.34 -3.49 -3.02
C LEU A 148 12.82 -2.21 -3.66
N SER A 149 11.57 -1.89 -3.37
CA SER A 149 10.87 -0.74 -3.92
C SER A 149 9.67 -0.36 -3.08
N ASP A 150 9.23 0.88 -3.28
CA ASP A 150 7.86 1.28 -2.99
C ASP A 150 6.87 0.64 -3.97
N LEU A 151 5.61 1.02 -3.82
CA LEU A 151 4.51 0.48 -4.61
C LEU A 151 4.56 0.90 -6.09
N HIS A 152 5.12 2.07 -6.40
CA HIS A 152 5.33 2.51 -7.78
C HIS A 152 6.33 1.59 -8.50
N GLY A 153 7.38 1.15 -7.82
CA GLY A 153 8.31 0.16 -8.39
C GLY A 153 7.65 -1.18 -8.70
N ILE A 154 6.70 -1.62 -7.86
CA ILE A 154 5.90 -2.83 -8.13
C ILE A 154 4.96 -2.62 -9.32
N TYR A 155 4.34 -1.45 -9.46
CA TYR A 155 3.49 -1.16 -10.61
C TYR A 155 4.28 -1.10 -11.91
N GLY A 156 5.47 -0.49 -11.89
CA GLY A 156 6.39 -0.50 -13.02
C GLY A 156 6.77 -1.92 -13.42
N PHE A 157 7.12 -2.78 -12.45
CA PHE A 157 7.40 -4.19 -12.71
C PHE A 157 6.20 -4.94 -13.31
N LEU A 158 5.00 -4.80 -12.73
CA LEU A 158 3.82 -5.48 -13.24
C LEU A 158 3.40 -4.98 -14.62
N GLY A 159 3.54 -3.68 -14.88
CA GLY A 159 3.35 -3.09 -16.21
C GLY A 159 4.34 -3.67 -17.23
N ALA A 160 5.59 -3.84 -16.82
CA ALA A 160 6.61 -4.49 -17.63
C ALA A 160 6.32 -5.96 -17.94
N VAL A 161 5.82 -6.71 -16.95
CA VAL A 161 5.37 -8.10 -17.17
C VAL A 161 4.16 -8.14 -18.10
N ALA A 162 3.19 -7.24 -17.94
CA ALA A 162 2.03 -7.17 -18.82
C ALA A 162 2.40 -6.81 -20.26
N GLN A 163 3.33 -5.86 -20.46
CA GLN A 163 3.85 -5.55 -21.78
C GLN A 163 4.55 -6.77 -22.41
N ALA A 164 5.52 -7.38 -21.71
CA ALA A 164 6.21 -8.56 -22.20
C ALA A 164 5.26 -9.74 -22.48
N TYR A 165 4.19 -9.85 -21.70
CA TYR A 165 3.13 -10.82 -21.95
C TYR A 165 2.41 -10.50 -23.25
N ASN A 166 1.88 -9.29 -23.43
CA ASN A 166 1.06 -8.91 -24.57
C ASN A 166 1.83 -8.90 -25.90
N ASP A 167 3.09 -8.48 -25.88
CA ASP A 167 3.97 -8.41 -27.06
C ASP A 167 4.31 -9.81 -27.62
N GLY A 168 4.23 -10.85 -26.78
CA GLY A 168 4.53 -12.22 -27.17
C GLY A 168 6.01 -12.42 -27.55
N GLU A 169 6.30 -13.38 -28.42
CA GLU A 169 7.66 -13.67 -28.91
C GLU A 169 8.06 -12.82 -30.13
N ALA A 170 7.32 -11.75 -30.44
CA ALA A 170 7.56 -10.95 -31.64
C ALA A 170 9.03 -10.47 -31.70
N PRO A 171 9.83 -10.97 -32.66
CA PRO A 171 11.23 -10.61 -32.76
C PRO A 171 11.35 -9.12 -33.14
N GLY A 172 12.18 -8.38 -32.40
CA GLY A 172 12.46 -6.96 -32.69
C GLY A 172 11.59 -5.94 -31.94
N VAL A 173 10.73 -6.37 -31.00
CA VAL A 173 10.16 -5.42 -30.04
C VAL A 173 11.29 -4.93 -29.13
N GLU A 174 11.67 -3.67 -29.31
CA GLU A 174 12.66 -2.98 -28.47
C GLU A 174 12.33 -3.22 -26.99
N PRO A 175 13.33 -3.50 -26.14
CA PRO A 175 13.11 -3.67 -24.71
C PRO A 175 12.33 -2.50 -24.12
N LEU A 176 11.51 -2.78 -23.11
CA LEU A 176 10.82 -1.78 -22.27
C LEU A 176 11.59 -0.46 -22.21
N GLY A 177 11.02 0.58 -22.84
CA GLY A 177 11.75 1.76 -23.36
C GLY A 177 12.47 2.66 -22.35
N VAL A 178 12.62 2.25 -21.09
CA VAL A 178 13.51 2.88 -20.11
C VAL A 178 14.08 1.79 -19.23
N GLU A 179 15.40 1.54 -19.28
CA GLU A 179 16.06 0.70 -18.27
C GLU A 179 15.79 1.33 -16.90
N PRO A 180 15.19 0.58 -15.95
CA PRO A 180 14.85 1.17 -14.68
C PRO A 180 16.11 1.69 -13.97
N LEU A 181 16.03 2.90 -13.43
CA LEU A 181 17.13 3.48 -12.68
C LEU A 181 17.24 2.80 -11.31
N PHE A 182 18.34 2.10 -11.08
CA PHE A 182 18.65 1.39 -9.82
C PHE A 182 19.61 2.13 -8.89
N ASP A 183 20.29 3.18 -9.37
CA ASP A 183 21.31 3.86 -8.58
C ASP A 183 20.66 4.64 -7.43
N ARG A 184 20.63 4.00 -6.26
CA ARG A 184 20.04 4.56 -5.03
C ARG A 184 20.80 5.75 -4.48
N THR A 185 22.07 5.89 -4.86
CA THR A 185 22.88 7.05 -4.52
C THR A 185 22.50 8.23 -5.42
N ALA A 186 22.21 7.98 -6.70
CA ALA A 186 21.70 9.03 -7.60
C ALA A 186 20.34 9.58 -7.15
N LEU A 187 19.46 8.75 -6.55
CA LEU A 187 18.13 9.19 -6.08
C LEU A 187 18.20 10.42 -5.16
N TRP A 188 19.19 10.45 -4.28
CA TRP A 188 19.28 11.45 -3.21
C TRP A 188 20.31 12.54 -3.49
N ARG A 189 20.97 12.50 -4.67
CA ARG A 189 22.01 13.46 -5.06
C ARG A 189 21.48 14.90 -5.07
N GLU A 190 20.26 15.08 -5.54
CA GLU A 190 19.55 16.38 -5.64
C GLU A 190 19.26 17.05 -4.29
N LEU A 191 19.42 16.33 -3.18
CA LEU A 191 19.24 16.88 -1.84
C LEU A 191 20.51 17.53 -1.29
N HIS A 192 21.66 17.39 -1.96
CA HIS A 192 22.96 17.94 -1.54
C HIS A 192 23.26 17.71 -0.05
N LEU A 193 22.93 16.50 0.45
CA LEU A 193 23.10 16.18 1.87
C LEU A 193 24.58 16.20 2.25
N ASP A 194 24.95 17.03 3.21
CA ASP A 194 26.29 17.01 3.78
C ASP A 194 26.49 15.70 4.56
N PRO A 195 27.46 14.84 4.19
CA PRO A 195 27.77 13.63 4.92
C PRO A 195 28.13 13.87 6.39
N ALA A 196 28.63 15.05 6.75
CA ALA A 196 28.95 15.42 8.13
C ALA A 196 27.70 15.61 9.00
N GLU A 197 26.57 16.04 8.41
CA GLU A 197 25.29 16.18 9.11
C GLU A 197 24.60 14.83 9.38
N ALA A 198 25.05 13.75 8.73
CA ALA A 198 24.45 12.42 8.82
C ALA A 198 24.60 11.75 10.21
N GLY A 199 25.29 12.40 11.16
CA GLY A 199 25.45 11.95 12.54
C GLY A 199 24.59 12.69 13.56
N ALA A 200 24.03 13.85 13.24
CA ALA A 200 23.30 14.65 14.22
C ALA A 200 22.04 13.90 14.70
N PRO A 201 21.80 13.78 16.02
CA PRO A 201 20.60 13.15 16.53
C PRO A 201 19.41 13.96 16.03
N PRO A 202 18.47 13.34 15.29
CA PRO A 202 17.32 14.08 14.82
C PRO A 202 16.45 14.50 16.01
N SER A 203 15.62 15.53 15.80
CA SER A 203 14.61 15.91 16.81
C SER A 203 13.83 14.68 17.25
N ARG A 204 13.66 14.52 18.57
CA ARG A 204 13.04 13.35 19.23
C ARG A 204 11.67 12.98 18.66
N GLU A 205 10.96 13.97 18.16
CA GLU A 205 9.76 13.80 17.36
C GLU A 205 10.17 13.34 15.96
N GLY A 206 10.32 12.03 15.78
CA GLY A 206 10.31 11.44 14.45
C GLY A 206 8.98 11.82 13.79
N ARG A 207 8.97 12.89 13.00
CA ARG A 207 7.81 13.42 12.27
C ARG A 207 7.24 12.45 11.24
N ASN A 208 7.84 11.27 11.11
CA ASN A 208 7.79 10.42 9.93
C ASN A 208 7.09 9.08 10.15
N GLY A 209 6.37 8.91 11.27
CA GLY A 209 5.69 7.64 11.52
C GLY A 209 6.65 6.44 11.66
N ILE A 210 7.96 6.67 11.76
CA ILE A 210 9.03 5.72 12.08
C ILE A 210 9.76 6.28 13.29
N VAL A 211 9.89 5.49 14.34
CA VAL A 211 10.63 5.86 15.56
C VAL A 211 11.59 4.76 15.96
N SER A 212 12.76 5.20 16.41
CA SER A 212 13.60 4.35 17.26
C SER A 212 12.96 4.32 18.63
N ILE A 213 12.32 3.21 18.95
CA ILE A 213 11.92 2.91 20.33
C ILE A 213 12.76 1.75 20.82
N SER A 214 13.14 1.78 22.10
CA SER A 214 13.79 0.63 22.70
C SER A 214 12.88 -0.61 22.58
N ARG A 215 13.45 -1.81 22.48
CA ARG A 215 12.68 -3.06 22.46
C ARG A 215 11.68 -3.15 23.62
N MET A 216 12.05 -2.62 24.79
CA MET A 216 11.16 -2.55 25.95
C MET A 216 9.94 -1.66 25.69
N ARG A 217 10.13 -0.45 25.12
CA ARG A 217 9.02 0.44 24.76
C ARG A 217 8.17 -0.13 23.63
N ALA A 218 8.78 -0.81 22.65
CA ALA A 218 8.06 -1.53 21.61
C ALA A 218 7.22 -2.67 22.18
N GLY A 219 7.80 -3.46 23.10
CA GLY A 219 7.12 -4.53 23.81
C GLY A 219 5.94 -4.00 24.64
N LEU A 220 6.14 -2.91 25.39
CA LEU A 220 5.09 -2.24 26.15
C LEU A 220 3.99 -1.65 25.25
N GLY A 221 4.37 -1.00 24.15
CA GLY A 221 3.43 -0.46 23.18
C GLY A 221 2.59 -1.55 22.53
N LEU A 222 3.23 -2.66 22.14
CA LEU A 222 2.56 -3.85 21.61
C LEU A 222 1.66 -4.51 22.66
N ALA A 223 2.13 -4.66 23.91
CA ALA A 223 1.33 -5.21 25.00
C ALA A 223 0.11 -4.33 25.30
N ARG A 224 0.27 -3.01 25.32
CA ARG A 224 -0.85 -2.06 25.46
C ARG A 224 -1.82 -2.15 24.29
N TYR A 225 -1.31 -2.29 23.06
CA TYR A 225 -2.14 -2.47 21.87
C TYR A 225 -2.94 -3.78 21.93
N LEU A 226 -2.29 -4.89 22.25
CA LEU A 226 -2.91 -6.21 22.42
C LEU A 226 -3.96 -6.18 23.54
N GLY A 227 -3.63 -5.60 24.69
CA GLY A 227 -4.50 -5.57 25.86
C GLY A 227 -5.70 -4.62 25.75
N THR A 228 -5.72 -3.67 24.80
CA THR A 228 -6.78 -2.64 24.76
C THR A 228 -7.49 -2.46 23.42
N GLY A 229 -6.94 -2.96 22.31
CA GLY A 229 -7.45 -2.62 20.97
C GLY A 229 -7.70 -3.80 20.05
N VAL A 230 -6.95 -4.89 20.18
CA VAL A 230 -6.96 -5.97 19.17
C VAL A 230 -8.28 -6.72 19.10
N HIS A 231 -8.91 -7.02 20.24
CA HIS A 231 -10.18 -7.75 20.28
C HIS A 231 -11.40 -6.90 19.91
N ASP A 232 -11.27 -5.58 19.97
CA ASP A 232 -12.35 -4.63 19.64
C ASP A 232 -12.22 -4.05 18.22
N ALA A 233 -11.13 -4.36 17.52
CA ALA A 233 -10.90 -3.90 16.16
C ALA A 233 -11.88 -4.58 15.18
N VAL A 234 -12.70 -3.78 14.51
CA VAL A 234 -13.62 -4.16 13.45
C VAL A 234 -13.04 -3.70 12.12
N PRO A 235 -12.63 -4.63 11.23
CA PRO A 235 -12.12 -4.28 9.91
C PRO A 235 -13.27 -3.87 8.98
N LEU A 236 -13.12 -2.74 8.31
CA LEU A 236 -14.13 -2.13 7.44
C LEU A 236 -13.59 -1.84 6.04
N CYS A 237 -14.48 -1.82 5.07
CA CYS A 237 -14.27 -1.21 3.76
C CYS A 237 -15.33 -0.12 3.55
N LEU A 238 -14.90 1.09 3.23
CA LEU A 238 -15.77 2.17 2.75
C LEU A 238 -15.68 2.18 1.23
N LEU A 239 -16.81 2.08 0.55
CA LEU A 239 -16.90 2.27 -0.89
C LEU A 239 -17.23 3.73 -1.17
N LEU A 240 -16.28 4.43 -1.77
CA LEU A 240 -16.45 5.82 -2.18
C LEU A 240 -16.87 5.89 -3.64
N ASP A 241 -17.82 6.79 -3.89
CA ASP A 241 -18.33 7.12 -5.21
C ASP A 241 -17.55 8.30 -5.80
N GLU A 242 -17.17 8.19 -7.07
CA GLU A 242 -16.31 9.17 -7.72
C GLU A 242 -17.04 10.50 -7.92
N ASP A 243 -18.34 10.49 -8.23
CA ASP A 243 -19.10 11.72 -8.43
C ASP A 243 -19.20 12.54 -7.15
N GLY A 244 -19.39 11.89 -5.99
CA GLY A 244 -19.35 12.55 -4.70
C GLY A 244 -17.94 13.09 -4.34
N VAL A 245 -16.88 12.39 -4.73
CA VAL A 245 -15.50 12.88 -4.57
C VAL A 245 -15.26 14.12 -5.42
N GLU A 246 -15.69 14.10 -6.69
CA GLU A 246 -15.58 15.23 -7.61
C GLU A 246 -16.40 16.44 -7.14
N ALA A 247 -17.58 16.22 -6.54
CA ALA A 247 -18.38 17.31 -5.97
C ALA A 247 -17.62 18.06 -4.86
N ILE A 248 -16.92 17.35 -3.98
CA ILE A 248 -16.10 17.97 -2.91
C ILE A 248 -14.92 18.74 -3.51
N LYS A 249 -14.27 18.20 -4.55
CA LYS A 249 -13.19 18.93 -5.25
C LYS A 249 -13.72 20.19 -5.93
N ALA A 250 -14.89 20.11 -6.56
CA ALA A 250 -15.53 21.24 -7.22
C ALA A 250 -15.93 22.34 -6.23
N GLU A 251 -16.38 21.98 -5.02
CA GLU A 251 -16.65 22.94 -3.94
C GLU A 251 -15.41 23.76 -3.55
N LEU A 252 -14.22 23.14 -3.60
CA LEU A 252 -12.96 23.78 -3.25
C LEU A 252 -12.32 24.56 -4.40
N ALA A 253 -12.67 24.26 -5.65
CA ALA A 253 -12.04 24.88 -6.82
C ALA A 253 -12.09 26.43 -6.83
N PRO A 254 -13.19 27.11 -6.43
CA PRO A 254 -13.25 28.57 -6.33
C PRO A 254 -12.26 29.19 -5.34
N THR A 255 -11.76 28.41 -4.37
CA THR A 255 -10.75 28.84 -3.38
C THR A 255 -9.31 28.72 -3.90
N GLY A 256 -9.13 28.24 -5.14
CA GLY A 256 -7.82 27.96 -5.73
C GLY A 256 -7.17 26.65 -5.29
N VAL A 257 -7.81 25.91 -4.37
CA VAL A 257 -7.32 24.62 -3.88
C VAL A 257 -7.56 23.53 -4.92
N ARG A 258 -6.47 22.95 -5.45
CA ARG A 258 -6.50 21.78 -6.33
C ARG A 258 -6.41 20.49 -5.52
N ALA A 259 -7.54 20.02 -5.01
CA ALA A 259 -7.62 18.78 -4.24
C ALA A 259 -7.54 17.53 -5.13
N SER A 260 -6.93 16.46 -4.59
CA SER A 260 -6.92 15.12 -5.18
C SER A 260 -7.96 14.22 -4.53
N THR A 261 -8.29 13.09 -5.18
CA THR A 261 -9.13 12.04 -4.58
C THR A 261 -8.58 11.60 -3.23
N ASN A 262 -7.26 11.49 -3.12
CA ASN A 262 -6.61 11.09 -1.87
C ASN A 262 -6.85 12.10 -0.73
N ASP A 263 -6.89 13.40 -1.05
CA ASP A 263 -7.17 14.43 -0.03
C ASP A 263 -8.56 14.27 0.55
N VAL A 264 -9.55 13.98 -0.30
CA VAL A 264 -10.96 13.74 0.08
C VAL A 264 -11.10 12.46 0.90
N VAL A 265 -10.47 11.37 0.45
CA VAL A 265 -10.43 10.09 1.18
C VAL A 265 -9.86 10.28 2.58
N ASN A 266 -8.72 10.96 2.68
CA ASN A 266 -8.04 11.19 3.95
C ASN A 266 -8.85 12.13 4.86
N ALA A 267 -9.51 13.14 4.31
CA ALA A 267 -10.40 14.03 5.05
C ALA A 267 -11.59 13.27 5.63
N THR A 268 -12.14 12.33 4.86
CA THR A 268 -13.22 11.44 5.29
C THR A 268 -12.78 10.56 6.45
N LEU A 269 -11.58 9.97 6.36
CA LEU A 269 -11.00 9.15 7.42
C LEU A 269 -10.72 9.95 8.69
N LEU A 270 -10.20 11.17 8.56
CA LEU A 270 -10.00 12.10 9.68
C LEU A 270 -11.33 12.48 10.35
N LYS A 271 -12.35 12.80 9.56
CA LYS A 271 -13.68 13.12 10.09
C LYS A 271 -14.27 11.91 10.80
N ALA A 272 -14.18 10.72 10.20
CA ALA A 272 -14.61 9.48 10.81
C ALA A 272 -13.87 9.21 12.13
N PHE A 273 -12.54 9.42 12.16
CA PHE A 273 -11.74 9.32 13.38
C PHE A 273 -12.27 10.27 14.46
N ALA A 274 -12.45 11.54 14.12
CA ALA A 274 -12.82 12.57 15.08
C ALA A 274 -14.18 12.28 15.74
N GLU A 275 -15.18 11.90 14.95
CA GLU A 275 -16.50 11.52 15.44
C GLU A 275 -16.48 10.27 16.32
N CYS A 276 -15.57 9.34 16.01
CA CYS A 276 -15.38 8.14 16.82
C CYS A 276 -14.64 8.43 18.13
N ALA A 277 -13.70 9.38 18.11
CA ALA A 277 -12.86 9.74 19.25
C ALA A 277 -13.50 10.74 20.22
N ARG A 278 -14.58 11.43 19.81
CA ARG A 278 -15.22 12.53 20.57
C ARG A 278 -15.49 12.28 22.06
N ASP A 279 -15.80 11.05 22.45
CA ASP A 279 -16.11 10.70 23.85
C ASP A 279 -14.91 10.09 24.60
N THR A 280 -13.69 10.23 24.07
CA THR A 280 -12.47 9.75 24.71
C THR A 280 -11.83 10.90 25.49
N PRO A 281 -11.78 10.84 26.84
CA PRO A 281 -11.38 11.99 27.68
C PRO A 281 -9.97 12.53 27.46
N ASP A 282 -9.10 11.77 26.78
CA ASP A 282 -7.64 12.02 26.72
C ASP A 282 -7.12 12.42 25.34
N THR A 283 -7.98 12.59 24.33
CA THR A 283 -7.53 12.82 22.95
C THR A 283 -7.58 14.30 22.60
N GLY A 284 -6.54 15.04 22.99
CA GLY A 284 -6.39 16.46 22.65
C GLY A 284 -5.99 16.65 21.18
N ASP A 285 -4.90 15.99 20.77
CA ASP A 285 -4.29 16.15 19.46
C ASP A 285 -4.27 14.83 18.68
N VAL A 286 -4.52 14.93 17.37
CA VAL A 286 -4.53 13.80 16.44
C VAL A 286 -3.41 13.97 15.43
N GLY A 287 -2.50 12.99 15.39
CA GLY A 287 -1.42 12.94 14.41
C GLY A 287 -1.91 12.36 13.08
N LEU A 288 -1.58 13.04 11.99
CA LEU A 288 -1.92 12.66 10.64
C LEU A 288 -0.66 12.27 9.86
N TYR A 289 -0.72 11.16 9.12
CA TYR A 289 0.43 10.64 8.38
C TYR A 289 0.02 10.06 7.03
N PHE A 290 0.62 10.57 5.97
CA PHE A 290 0.45 10.05 4.61
C PHE A 290 1.82 9.86 3.93
N PRO A 291 2.12 8.66 3.43
CA PRO A 291 3.24 8.49 2.52
C PRO A 291 2.90 9.21 1.20
N ILE A 292 3.88 9.90 0.64
CA ILE A 292 3.78 10.58 -0.66
C ILE A 292 4.95 10.17 -1.56
N ASP A 293 4.69 10.10 -2.86
CA ASP A 293 5.76 9.94 -3.85
C ASP A 293 6.58 11.24 -3.95
N VAL A 294 7.89 11.14 -3.79
CA VAL A 294 8.80 12.30 -3.88
C VAL A 294 9.55 12.37 -5.20
N ARG A 295 9.29 11.48 -6.15
CA ARG A 295 9.96 11.50 -7.47
C ARG A 295 9.79 12.85 -8.17
N GLY A 296 8.57 13.39 -8.18
CA GLY A 296 8.28 14.71 -8.75
C GLY A 296 9.03 15.86 -8.04
N LEU A 297 9.18 15.77 -6.71
CA LEU A 297 9.94 16.76 -5.93
C LEU A 297 11.44 16.70 -6.22
N LEU A 298 11.95 15.50 -6.51
CA LEU A 298 13.36 15.25 -6.84
C LEU A 298 13.67 15.45 -8.32
N GLY A 299 12.67 15.63 -9.18
CA GLY A 299 12.88 15.71 -10.64
C GLY A 299 13.37 14.40 -11.26
N ILE A 300 13.14 13.26 -10.61
CA ILE A 300 13.54 11.94 -11.12
C ILE A 300 12.40 11.25 -11.86
N PRO A 301 12.70 10.36 -12.83
CA PRO A 301 11.66 9.65 -13.59
C PRO A 301 10.72 8.84 -12.70
N GLN A 302 9.45 8.74 -13.09
CA GLN A 302 8.45 7.93 -12.38
C GLN A 302 8.80 6.43 -12.35
N GLY A 303 9.51 5.93 -13.37
CA GLY A 303 9.99 4.55 -13.45
C GLY A 303 11.19 4.22 -12.55
N THR A 304 11.66 5.17 -11.74
CA THR A 304 12.81 4.98 -10.85
C THR A 304 12.51 3.95 -9.76
N LEU A 305 13.40 2.97 -9.57
CA LEU A 305 13.21 1.86 -8.63
C LEU A 305 13.92 2.11 -7.30
N GLY A 306 13.17 1.92 -6.21
CA GLY A 306 13.61 2.16 -4.84
C GLY A 306 12.44 2.63 -3.98
N ASN A 307 12.71 2.97 -2.72
CA ASN A 307 11.72 3.64 -1.87
C ASN A 307 11.86 5.16 -1.99
N CYS A 308 11.13 5.76 -2.95
CA CYS A 308 11.10 7.21 -3.13
C CYS A 308 9.88 7.79 -2.41
N LEU A 309 9.88 7.66 -1.07
CA LEU A 309 8.75 8.02 -0.22
C LEU A 309 9.12 9.16 0.73
N GLY A 310 8.26 10.17 0.78
CA GLY A 310 8.20 11.15 1.87
C GLY A 310 7.01 10.86 2.78
N ASN A 311 6.95 11.50 3.95
CA ASN A 311 5.76 11.42 4.82
C ASN A 311 5.24 12.82 5.12
N ALA A 312 4.16 13.19 4.45
CA ALA A 312 3.42 14.39 4.81
C ALA A 312 2.70 14.14 6.14
N SER A 313 2.87 15.03 7.11
CA SER A 313 2.28 14.88 8.44
C SER A 313 1.84 16.19 9.05
N ALA A 314 0.85 16.11 9.93
CA ALA A 314 0.33 17.23 10.70
C ALA A 314 -0.17 16.74 12.07
N VAL A 315 -0.27 17.66 13.03
CA VAL A 315 -0.93 17.41 14.31
C VAL A 315 -2.08 18.39 14.40
N LEU A 316 -3.30 17.88 14.58
CA LEU A 316 -4.53 18.66 14.55
C LEU A 316 -5.32 18.42 15.84
N PRO A 317 -5.83 19.47 16.50
CA PRO A 317 -6.71 19.32 17.66
C PRO A 317 -7.98 18.54 17.29
N LEU A 318 -8.37 17.59 18.14
CA LEU A 318 -9.58 16.79 17.91
C LEU A 318 -10.85 17.65 17.83
N SER A 319 -10.91 18.73 18.62
CA SER A 319 -12.03 19.67 18.62
C SER A 319 -12.16 20.43 17.29
N GLU A 320 -11.05 20.61 16.58
CA GLU A 320 -11.02 21.24 15.27
C GLU A 320 -11.47 20.25 14.19
N LEU A 321 -10.93 19.02 14.22
CA LEU A 321 -11.35 17.94 13.32
C LEU A 321 -12.85 17.64 13.42
N SER A 322 -13.39 17.67 14.65
CA SER A 322 -14.81 17.38 14.91
C SER A 322 -15.73 18.47 14.36
N ARG A 323 -15.28 19.73 14.29
CA ARG A 323 -16.08 20.86 13.77
C ARG A 323 -15.94 21.01 12.26
N ALA A 324 -14.77 20.67 11.71
CA ALA A 324 -14.49 20.86 10.29
C ALA A 324 -15.37 19.98 9.38
N SER A 325 -15.75 20.50 8.23
CA SER A 325 -16.38 19.75 7.14
C SER A 325 -15.36 18.86 6.44
N VAL A 326 -15.83 17.89 5.63
CA VAL A 326 -14.93 17.08 4.81
C VAL A 326 -14.19 17.94 3.78
N ALA A 327 -14.83 18.98 3.21
CA ALA A 327 -14.19 19.91 2.29
C ALA A 327 -13.08 20.72 2.98
N GLU A 328 -13.32 21.25 4.18
CA GLU A 328 -12.30 21.99 4.95
C GLU A 328 -11.10 21.09 5.30
N LEU A 329 -11.35 19.85 5.73
CA LEU A 329 -10.29 18.87 6.00
C LEU A 329 -9.55 18.48 4.72
N THR A 330 -10.23 18.43 3.57
CA THR A 330 -9.62 18.16 2.26
C THR A 330 -8.64 19.28 1.90
N ALA A 331 -9.03 20.54 2.06
CA ALA A 331 -8.16 21.69 1.81
C ALA A 331 -6.92 21.67 2.73
N ARG A 332 -7.09 21.30 4.00
CA ARG A 332 -5.98 21.17 4.96
C ARG A 332 -5.02 20.04 4.58
N ASN A 333 -5.54 18.88 4.19
CA ASN A 333 -4.71 17.77 3.72
C ASN A 333 -3.85 18.20 2.53
N ARG A 334 -4.46 18.90 1.56
CA ARG A 334 -3.75 19.45 0.42
C ARG A 334 -2.67 20.44 0.85
N ALA A 335 -2.97 21.35 1.78
CA ALA A 335 -1.98 22.29 2.31
C ALA A 335 -0.78 21.59 2.97
N VAL A 336 -1.04 20.54 3.77
CA VAL A 336 0.01 19.72 4.39
C VAL A 336 0.89 19.06 3.32
N VAL A 337 0.29 18.43 2.31
CA VAL A 337 1.04 17.81 1.20
C VAL A 337 1.85 18.84 0.41
N THR A 338 1.25 19.99 0.07
CA THR A 338 1.93 21.05 -0.69
C THR A 338 3.07 21.71 0.10
N SER A 339 2.98 21.76 1.43
CA SER A 339 4.06 22.26 2.29
C SER A 339 5.25 21.30 2.39
N PHE A 340 5.08 20.03 2.01
CA PHE A 340 6.16 19.07 2.02
C PHE A 340 7.16 19.38 0.89
N GLY A 341 8.36 19.80 1.26
CA GLY A 341 9.41 20.21 0.32
C GLY A 341 10.73 19.48 0.53
N LYS A 342 11.72 19.82 -0.30
CA LYS A 342 13.07 19.21 -0.28
C LYS A 342 13.75 19.30 1.09
N ALA A 343 13.54 20.40 1.83
CA ALA A 343 14.12 20.58 3.16
C ALA A 343 13.60 19.54 4.18
N GLN A 344 12.30 19.28 4.17
CA GLN A 344 11.71 18.24 5.03
C GLN A 344 12.17 16.86 4.59
N LEU A 345 12.17 16.56 3.28
CA LEU A 345 12.69 15.30 2.76
C LEU A 345 14.17 15.08 3.15
N ALA A 346 15.02 16.10 3.06
CA ALA A 346 16.42 16.03 3.48
C ALA A 346 16.56 15.70 4.97
N ALA A 347 15.73 16.30 5.82
CA ALA A 347 15.68 15.96 7.24
C ALA A 347 15.25 14.50 7.48
N ASP A 348 14.30 13.99 6.69
CA ASP A 348 13.83 12.60 6.78
C ASP A 348 14.93 11.60 6.38
N ILE A 349 15.69 11.90 5.33
CA ILE A 349 16.82 11.06 4.89
C ILE A 349 17.95 11.09 5.92
N ARG A 350 18.31 12.27 6.46
CA ARG A 350 19.31 12.36 7.56
C ARG A 350 18.88 11.56 8.78
N TRP A 351 17.60 11.64 9.14
CA TRP A 351 17.04 10.83 10.23
C TRP A 351 17.22 9.33 9.97
N ALA A 352 16.89 8.87 8.75
CA ALA A 352 17.03 7.47 8.37
C ALA A 352 18.51 7.03 8.40
N ASP A 353 19.43 7.86 7.95
CA ASP A 353 20.86 7.54 7.97
C ASP A 353 21.46 7.53 9.36
N HIS A 354 21.13 8.51 10.20
CA HIS A 354 21.47 8.50 11.62
C HIS A 354 20.97 7.21 12.28
N TRP A 355 19.71 6.84 12.02
CA TRP A 355 19.12 5.61 12.54
C TRP A 355 19.90 4.37 12.09
N ARG A 356 20.22 4.27 10.80
CA ARG A 356 20.98 3.16 10.21
C ARG A 356 22.32 2.95 10.93
N ARG A 357 23.03 4.02 11.26
CA ARG A 357 24.36 3.97 11.89
C ARG A 357 24.31 3.67 13.39
N HIS A 358 23.28 4.16 14.09
CA HIS A 358 23.28 4.17 15.56
C HIS A 358 22.34 3.15 16.21
N THR A 359 21.58 2.38 15.42
CA THR A 359 20.59 1.47 15.98
C THR A 359 20.69 0.07 15.38
N ARG A 360 20.34 -0.93 16.19
CA ARG A 360 20.23 -2.30 15.69
C ARG A 360 19.03 -2.39 14.73
N PRO A 361 19.15 -3.13 13.61
CA PRO A 361 18.06 -3.25 12.63
C PRO A 361 16.71 -3.71 13.20
N SER A 362 16.72 -4.45 14.30
CA SER A 362 15.51 -4.91 15.02
C SER A 362 14.76 -3.81 15.78
N SER A 363 15.22 -2.56 15.73
CA SER A 363 14.71 -1.45 16.55
C SER A 363 13.95 -0.39 15.73
N VAL A 364 13.71 -0.63 14.43
CA VAL A 364 12.74 0.18 13.68
C VAL A 364 11.36 -0.24 14.12
N HIS A 365 10.58 0.72 14.59
CA HIS A 365 9.15 0.52 14.62
C HIS A 365 8.45 1.71 14.00
N HIS A 366 7.36 1.42 13.30
CA HIS A 366 6.51 2.49 12.81
C HIS A 366 5.72 3.08 13.98
N HIS A 367 5.86 4.38 14.24
CA HIS A 367 5.15 5.09 15.30
C HIS A 367 3.62 4.93 15.18
N TRP A 368 3.10 4.79 13.95
CA TRP A 368 1.66 4.57 13.76
C TRP A 368 1.16 3.24 14.35
N LEU A 369 2.04 2.27 14.64
CA LEU A 369 1.66 1.02 15.31
C LEU A 369 1.28 1.22 16.78
N PHE A 370 1.66 2.34 17.41
CA PHE A 370 1.55 2.51 18.87
C PHE A 370 0.73 3.73 19.30
N GLY A 371 0.27 4.58 18.38
CA GLY A 371 -0.52 5.76 18.70
C GLY A 371 -2.02 5.45 18.68
N ARG A 372 -2.73 5.73 19.79
CA ARG A 372 -4.21 5.73 19.81
C ARG A 372 -4.80 6.88 18.99
N ASP A 373 -4.02 7.96 18.87
CA ASP A 373 -4.49 9.26 18.37
C ASP A 373 -3.82 9.60 17.06
N ARG A 374 -3.76 8.60 16.17
CA ARG A 374 -3.09 8.72 14.88
C ARG A 374 -3.93 8.12 13.77
N VAL A 375 -4.00 8.86 12.66
CA VAL A 375 -4.59 8.40 11.41
C VAL A 375 -3.47 8.23 10.41
N TYR A 376 -3.31 7.01 9.92
CA TYR A 376 -2.36 6.68 8.87
C TYR A 376 -3.14 6.19 7.66
N SER A 377 -2.88 6.77 6.50
CA SER A 377 -3.51 6.34 5.26
C SER A 377 -2.47 6.19 4.18
N SER A 378 -2.46 5.05 3.50
CA SER A 378 -1.59 4.78 2.36
C SER A 378 -2.43 4.62 1.09
N ASN A 379 -2.18 5.45 0.08
CA ASN A 379 -2.91 5.38 -1.18
C ASN A 379 -2.25 4.42 -2.14
N TRP A 380 -2.96 3.37 -2.51
CA TRP A 380 -2.51 2.33 -3.43
C TRP A 380 -3.32 2.37 -4.74
N SER A 381 -3.96 3.49 -5.01
CA SER A 381 -4.60 3.74 -6.30
C SER A 381 -3.57 4.33 -7.24
N SER A 382 -3.41 3.70 -8.41
CA SER A 382 -2.63 4.23 -9.52
C SER A 382 -3.43 4.12 -10.83
N PRO A 383 -3.41 5.14 -11.69
CA PRO A 383 -3.92 5.03 -13.06
C PRO A 383 -3.26 3.91 -13.87
N ASP A 384 -2.01 3.54 -13.54
CA ASP A 384 -1.29 2.46 -14.21
C ASP A 384 -1.98 1.11 -14.01
N LEU A 385 -2.55 0.88 -12.83
CA LEU A 385 -3.30 -0.35 -12.56
C LEU A 385 -4.55 -0.45 -13.43
N ALA A 386 -5.22 0.68 -13.70
CA ALA A 386 -6.41 0.68 -14.55
C ALA A 386 -6.11 0.31 -16.02
N ARG A 387 -4.84 0.45 -16.44
CA ARG A 387 -4.34 0.04 -17.76
C ARG A 387 -3.73 -1.35 -17.77
N LEU A 388 -3.57 -1.99 -16.61
CA LEU A 388 -2.94 -3.30 -16.52
C LEU A 388 -3.89 -4.37 -17.07
N HIS A 389 -3.45 -5.08 -18.11
CA HIS A 389 -4.17 -6.20 -18.69
C HIS A 389 -3.21 -7.26 -19.25
N PHE A 390 -3.68 -8.50 -19.32
CA PHE A 390 -2.99 -9.64 -19.92
C PHE A 390 -3.92 -10.23 -20.97
N GLU A 391 -3.73 -9.88 -22.25
CA GLU A 391 -4.73 -10.07 -23.30
C GLU A 391 -6.09 -9.47 -22.86
N ASP A 392 -7.16 -10.28 -22.87
CA ASP A 392 -8.52 -9.90 -22.49
C ASP A 392 -8.74 -9.87 -20.96
N ALA A 393 -7.74 -10.31 -20.16
CA ALA A 393 -7.82 -10.28 -18.71
C ALA A 393 -7.48 -8.87 -18.19
N ALA A 394 -8.48 -7.99 -18.12
CA ALA A 394 -8.34 -6.61 -17.64
C ALA A 394 -8.40 -6.52 -16.11
N PHE A 395 -7.65 -5.57 -15.53
CA PHE A 395 -7.69 -5.29 -14.10
C PHE A 395 -9.09 -4.86 -13.62
N VAL A 396 -9.53 -5.44 -12.50
CA VAL A 396 -10.83 -5.18 -11.86
C VAL A 396 -10.66 -4.61 -10.46
N ALA A 397 -9.87 -5.26 -9.59
CA ALA A 397 -9.82 -4.85 -8.18
C ALA A 397 -8.45 -5.13 -7.56
N MET A 398 -8.03 -4.23 -6.66
CA MET A 398 -6.91 -4.50 -5.76
C MET A 398 -7.43 -4.90 -4.39
N LEU A 399 -6.93 -6.04 -3.89
CA LEU A 399 -7.36 -6.68 -2.65
C LEU A 399 -6.21 -6.72 -1.64
N ARG A 400 -6.48 -6.38 -0.38
CA ARG A 400 -5.46 -6.38 0.69
C ARG A 400 -6.03 -6.90 2.01
N SER A 401 -5.38 -7.92 2.59
CA SER A 401 -5.81 -8.56 3.85
C SER A 401 -5.83 -7.60 5.02
N SER A 402 -6.89 -7.66 5.85
CA SER A 402 -7.12 -6.85 7.06
C SER A 402 -6.03 -6.94 8.15
N ARG A 403 -5.07 -7.87 7.99
CA ARG A 403 -4.10 -8.21 9.03
C ARG A 403 -2.69 -7.77 8.65
N ILE A 404 -1.90 -7.32 9.64
CA ILE A 404 -0.47 -7.00 9.46
C ILE A 404 0.34 -8.29 9.30
N ASN A 405 -0.05 -9.31 10.04
CA ASN A 405 0.47 -10.68 9.96
C ASN A 405 -0.68 -11.65 10.27
N ARG A 406 -0.45 -12.97 10.26
CA ARG A 406 -1.51 -13.97 10.48
C ARG A 406 -2.38 -13.75 11.73
N TRP A 407 -1.88 -13.04 12.75
CA TRP A 407 -2.52 -12.95 14.07
C TRP A 407 -2.85 -11.52 14.53
N LEU A 408 -2.28 -10.48 13.89
CA LEU A 408 -2.40 -9.10 14.35
C LEU A 408 -3.27 -8.27 13.39
N PRO A 409 -4.48 -7.84 13.81
CA PRO A 409 -5.25 -6.88 13.02
C PRO A 409 -4.52 -5.55 12.95
N LEU A 410 -4.78 -4.79 11.88
CA LEU A 410 -4.30 -3.42 11.80
C LEU A 410 -4.80 -2.59 13.00
N PRO A 411 -3.96 -1.69 13.56
CA PRO A 411 -4.41 -0.66 14.47
C PRO A 411 -5.61 0.09 13.92
N ALA A 412 -6.46 0.57 14.82
CA ALA A 412 -7.57 1.43 14.44
C ALA A 412 -7.06 2.61 13.60
N PHE A 413 -7.74 2.88 12.49
CA PHE A 413 -7.45 3.95 11.54
C PHE A 413 -6.12 3.87 10.78
N HIS A 414 -5.46 2.71 10.76
CA HIS A 414 -4.57 2.39 9.62
C HIS A 414 -5.44 2.06 8.42
N SER A 415 -5.36 2.91 7.41
CA SER A 415 -6.18 2.84 6.21
C SER A 415 -5.37 2.59 4.95
N THR A 416 -5.97 1.93 3.98
CA THR A 416 -5.42 1.74 2.63
C THR A 416 -6.48 2.05 1.59
N VAL A 417 -6.14 2.89 0.63
CA VAL A 417 -7.04 3.25 -0.47
C VAL A 417 -6.74 2.35 -1.65
N LEU A 418 -7.73 1.58 -2.09
CA LEU A 418 -7.58 0.54 -3.11
C LEU A 418 -8.47 0.88 -4.32
N PRO A 419 -7.97 0.74 -5.56
CA PRO A 419 -8.78 0.93 -6.76
C PRO A 419 -9.72 -0.26 -7.01
N LEU A 420 -10.92 0.04 -7.49
CA LEU A 420 -11.95 -0.92 -7.90
C LEU A 420 -12.62 -0.44 -9.19
N LYS A 421 -12.70 -1.28 -10.22
CA LYS A 421 -13.32 -0.99 -11.51
C LYS A 421 -14.42 -2.01 -11.80
N LEU A 422 -15.68 -1.63 -11.58
CA LEU A 422 -16.83 -2.49 -11.83
C LEU A 422 -17.38 -2.23 -13.25
N GLY A 423 -16.87 -2.96 -14.25
CA GLY A 423 -17.29 -2.82 -15.64
C GLY A 423 -16.68 -1.59 -16.35
N GLU A 424 -17.45 -0.97 -17.25
CA GLU A 424 -16.99 0.18 -18.07
C GLU A 424 -17.11 1.54 -17.36
N GLY A 425 -17.68 1.57 -16.15
CA GLY A 425 -17.86 2.80 -15.37
C GLY A 425 -16.55 3.42 -14.88
N ARG A 426 -16.68 4.61 -14.26
CA ARG A 426 -15.58 5.26 -13.55
C ARG A 426 -15.03 4.33 -12.45
N PRO A 427 -13.71 4.36 -12.20
CA PRO A 427 -13.14 3.65 -11.08
C PRO A 427 -13.77 4.15 -9.76
N LEU A 428 -13.99 3.23 -8.85
CA LEU A 428 -14.40 3.45 -7.48
C LEU A 428 -13.19 3.29 -6.56
N HIS A 429 -13.30 3.86 -5.36
CA HIS A 429 -12.26 3.73 -4.33
C HIS A 429 -12.78 2.92 -3.15
N VAL A 430 -12.08 1.84 -2.81
CA VAL A 430 -12.33 1.06 -1.60
C VAL A 430 -11.32 1.49 -0.56
N VAL A 431 -11.79 2.14 0.50
CA VAL A 431 -10.95 2.53 1.63
C VAL A 431 -11.08 1.47 2.69
N ARG A 432 -10.04 0.65 2.84
CA ARG A 432 -9.95 -0.30 3.94
C ARG A 432 -9.47 0.42 5.18
N THR A 433 -10.10 0.18 6.32
CA THR A 433 -9.66 0.68 7.62
C THR A 433 -10.07 -0.27 8.74
N SER A 434 -9.72 0.06 9.98
CA SER A 434 -10.22 -0.63 11.17
C SER A 434 -10.75 0.41 12.16
N VAL A 435 -11.87 0.13 12.82
CA VAL A 435 -12.39 0.96 13.91
C VAL A 435 -12.67 0.09 15.13
N ARG A 436 -13.08 0.68 16.25
CA ARG A 436 -13.59 -0.10 17.40
C ARG A 436 -15.03 -0.56 17.15
N ARG A 437 -15.50 -1.64 17.76
CA ARG A 437 -16.88 -2.13 17.57
C ARG A 437 -17.91 -1.06 17.92
N ARG A 438 -17.70 -0.36 19.04
CA ARG A 438 -18.56 0.77 19.45
C ARG A 438 -18.54 1.95 18.48
N HIS A 439 -17.49 2.10 17.66
CA HIS A 439 -17.35 3.16 16.67
C HIS A 439 -18.07 2.83 15.36
N PHE A 440 -18.18 1.55 15.00
CA PHE A 440 -18.88 1.12 13.78
C PHE A 440 -20.35 1.59 13.74
N GLN A 441 -21.08 1.48 14.85
CA GLN A 441 -22.46 1.98 14.95
C GLN A 441 -22.54 3.51 14.79
N ARG A 442 -21.49 4.24 15.15
CA ARG A 442 -21.45 5.70 14.96
C ARG A 442 -21.30 6.06 13.49
N LEU A 443 -20.50 5.31 12.74
CA LEU A 443 -20.34 5.51 11.30
C LEU A 443 -21.68 5.45 10.57
N ALA A 444 -22.58 4.54 10.96
CA ALA A 444 -23.93 4.45 10.38
C ALA A 444 -24.71 5.78 10.46
N ARG A 445 -24.54 6.54 11.54
CA ARG A 445 -25.19 7.85 11.75
C ARG A 445 -24.55 8.96 10.93
N LEU A 446 -23.31 8.79 10.50
CA LEU A 446 -22.56 9.77 9.71
C LEU A 446 -22.77 9.59 8.20
N LEU A 447 -23.10 8.38 7.74
CA LEU A 447 -23.26 8.10 6.31
C LEU A 447 -24.23 9.05 5.58
N PRO A 448 -25.37 9.47 6.15
CA PRO A 448 -26.23 10.45 5.49
C PRO A 448 -25.54 11.81 5.23
N GLN A 449 -24.49 12.15 5.97
CA GLN A 449 -23.73 13.40 5.85
C GLN A 449 -22.55 13.28 4.89
N TRP A 450 -22.23 12.08 4.39
CA TRP A 450 -21.11 11.81 3.50
C TRP A 450 -21.64 11.31 2.16
N PRO A 451 -22.10 12.21 1.27
CA PRO A 451 -22.75 11.81 0.03
C PRO A 451 -21.82 11.00 -0.88
N HIS A 452 -20.50 11.17 -0.75
CA HIS A 452 -19.44 10.44 -1.45
C HIS A 452 -19.14 9.05 -0.88
N VAL A 453 -19.67 8.67 0.29
CA VAL A 453 -19.55 7.31 0.83
C VAL A 453 -20.84 6.56 0.53
N ARG A 454 -20.78 5.67 -0.46
CA ARG A 454 -21.94 4.88 -0.90
C ARG A 454 -22.33 3.80 0.10
N GLU A 455 -21.32 3.10 0.61
CA GLU A 455 -21.51 1.90 1.41
C GLU A 455 -20.35 1.68 2.38
N VAL A 456 -20.65 1.10 3.55
CA VAL A 456 -19.64 0.57 4.48
C VAL A 456 -19.89 -0.91 4.68
N LEU A 457 -18.85 -1.71 4.50
CA LEU A 457 -18.84 -3.15 4.66
C LEU A 457 -18.00 -3.54 5.88
N ARG A 458 -18.55 -4.40 6.74
CA ARG A 458 -17.82 -5.08 7.82
C ARG A 458 -17.17 -6.35 7.26
N MET A 459 -15.84 -6.39 7.18
CA MET A 459 -15.12 -7.45 6.44
C MET A 459 -15.18 -8.83 7.12
N ASP A 460 -15.47 -8.88 8.43
CA ASP A 460 -15.53 -10.10 9.25
C ASP A 460 -16.89 -10.80 9.17
N THR A 461 -17.98 -10.05 9.01
CA THR A 461 -19.35 -10.57 8.99
C THR A 461 -20.08 -10.39 7.67
N GLY A 462 -19.58 -9.50 6.80
CA GLY A 462 -20.29 -9.08 5.60
C GLY A 462 -21.47 -8.13 5.88
N GLU A 463 -21.63 -7.63 7.11
CA GLU A 463 -22.64 -6.63 7.46
C GLU A 463 -22.43 -5.34 6.65
N ARG A 464 -23.52 -4.78 6.12
CA ARG A 464 -23.50 -3.61 5.23
C ARG A 464 -24.28 -2.46 5.83
N LEU A 465 -23.68 -1.28 5.82
CA LEU A 465 -24.36 -0.01 6.08
C LEU A 465 -24.50 0.72 4.74
N LEU A 466 -25.74 0.93 4.31
CA LEU A 466 -26.07 1.62 3.06
C LEU A 466 -26.52 3.05 3.35
N ARG A 467 -26.29 3.95 2.39
CA ARG A 467 -26.90 5.28 2.40
C ARG A 467 -28.44 5.14 2.36
N ASN A 468 -29.16 5.97 3.11
CA ASN A 468 -30.62 5.87 3.24
C ASN A 468 -31.37 5.95 1.89
N THR A 469 -30.88 6.76 0.95
CA THR A 469 -31.47 6.88 -0.39
C THR A 469 -31.39 5.57 -1.18
N ASP A 470 -30.28 4.85 -1.06
CA ASP A 470 -30.10 3.52 -1.69
C ASP A 470 -30.99 2.46 -1.03
N ARG A 471 -31.23 2.58 0.28
CA ARG A 471 -32.13 1.70 1.02
C ARG A 471 -33.57 1.84 0.54
N ALA A 472 -34.05 3.07 0.35
CA ALA A 472 -35.39 3.33 -0.19
C ALA A 472 -35.54 2.77 -1.62
N ALA A 473 -34.56 2.99 -2.51
CA ALA A 473 -34.59 2.46 -3.87
C ALA A 473 -34.60 0.91 -3.91
N ARG A 474 -33.86 0.25 -3.00
CA ARG A 474 -33.86 -1.21 -2.88
C ARG A 474 -35.16 -1.78 -2.32
N LEU A 475 -35.76 -1.12 -1.33
CA LEU A 475 -37.04 -1.57 -0.78
C LEU A 475 -38.17 -1.42 -1.81
N ALA A 476 -38.14 -0.37 -2.65
CA ALA A 476 -39.09 -0.21 -3.74
C ALA A 476 -38.95 -1.30 -4.82
N THR A 477 -37.73 -1.74 -5.13
CA THR A 477 -37.47 -2.79 -6.13
C THR A 477 -37.66 -4.21 -5.60
N ALA A 478 -37.60 -4.43 -4.28
CA ALA A 478 -37.86 -5.73 -3.67
C ALA A 478 -39.35 -5.98 -3.35
N GLY A 479 -40.20 -4.94 -3.43
CA GLY A 479 -41.65 -5.02 -3.25
C GLY A 479 -42.45 -5.12 -4.55
N CYS A 480 -41.78 -5.21 -5.69
CA CYS A 480 -42.33 -5.59 -7.00
C CYS A 480 -41.79 -6.98 -7.36
#